data_AF-A0A353M411-F1
#
_entry.id   AF-A0A353M411-F1
#
_cell.length_a   1.000
_cell.length_b   1.000
_cell.length_c   1.000
_cell.angle_alpha   90.00
_cell.angle_beta   90.00
_cell.angle_gamma   90.00
#
_symmetry.space_group_name_H-M   'P 1'
#
loop_
_entity.id
_entity.type
_entity.pdbx_description
1 polymer ?
#
loop_
_entity_poly.entity_id
_entity_poly.type
_entity_poly.pdbx_seq_one_letter_code
_entity_poly.pdbx_strand_id
1 'polypeptide(L)'
;IGDSAGVKKGVIVDADQASQAIKKVAEVACLSCDIKSIFNVSTNISDPHLTVINRDGHTFLPTNEVSEGNVKSAVKNACGIPTPTNKQVISSVINHFILDKDS
;
A
#
# COMPACT_ATOMS: atom_id res chain seq x y z
N ILE A 1 5.28 -19.75 15.35
CA ILE A 1 5.98 -18.44 15.29
C ILE A 1 7.40 -18.73 14.83
N GLY A 2 7.89 -18.05 13.80
CA GLY A 2 9.25 -18.26 13.28
C GLY A 2 10.30 -17.38 13.97
N ASP A 3 11.56 -17.74 13.82
CA ASP A 3 12.69 -16.96 14.35
C ASP A 3 12.81 -15.60 13.64
N SER A 4 13.22 -14.58 14.38
CA SER A 4 13.51 -13.24 13.84
C SER A 4 14.97 -13.07 13.42
N ALA A 5 15.60 -14.15 12.92
CA ALA A 5 17.00 -14.11 12.50
C ALA A 5 17.22 -13.06 11.41
N GLY A 6 18.35 -12.34 11.47
CA GLY A 6 18.65 -11.24 10.55
C GLY A 6 17.83 -9.95 10.74
N VAL A 7 16.96 -9.87 11.74
CA VAL A 7 16.18 -8.66 12.06
C VAL A 7 16.52 -8.17 13.47
N LYS A 8 16.78 -6.86 13.61
CA LYS A 8 17.03 -6.20 14.89
C LYS A 8 16.28 -4.88 14.97
N LYS A 9 15.49 -4.69 16.03
CA LYS A 9 14.66 -3.48 16.24
C LYS A 9 13.77 -3.13 15.01
N GLY A 10 13.22 -4.14 14.36
CA GLY A 10 12.35 -3.95 13.18
C GLY A 10 13.09 -3.67 11.87
N VAL A 11 14.42 -3.69 11.86
CA VAL A 11 15.25 -3.46 10.67
C VAL A 11 16.00 -4.73 10.29
N ILE A 12 16.09 -5.02 8.99
CA ILE A 12 16.92 -6.11 8.47
C ILE A 12 18.39 -5.70 8.62
N VAL A 13 19.13 -6.45 9.44
CA VAL A 13 20.58 -6.27 9.65
C VAL A 13 21.41 -7.34 8.94
N ASP A 14 20.79 -8.46 8.58
CA ASP A 14 21.39 -9.53 7.77
C ASP A 14 20.30 -10.08 6.83
N ALA A 15 20.45 -9.78 5.54
CA ALA A 15 19.46 -10.12 4.53
C ALA A 15 19.38 -11.64 4.27
N ASP A 16 20.50 -12.35 4.35
CA ASP A 16 20.55 -13.79 4.11
C ASP A 16 19.86 -14.54 5.25
N GLN A 17 20.15 -14.16 6.49
CA GLN A 17 19.47 -14.73 7.66
C GLN A 17 17.95 -14.44 7.64
N ALA A 18 17.56 -13.20 7.33
CA ALA A 18 16.14 -12.83 7.23
C ALA A 18 15.42 -13.61 6.12
N SER A 19 16.05 -13.74 4.95
CA SER A 19 15.53 -14.51 3.82
C SER A 19 15.34 -15.99 4.17
N GLN A 20 16.33 -16.60 4.84
CA GLN A 20 16.23 -17.99 5.30
C GLN A 20 15.13 -18.18 6.34
N ALA A 21 14.99 -17.26 7.30
CA ALA A 21 13.92 -17.31 8.30
C ALA A 21 12.53 -17.25 7.65
N ILE A 22 12.32 -16.34 6.69
CA ILE A 22 11.07 -16.23 5.94
C ILE A 22 10.76 -17.51 5.16
N LYS A 23 11.75 -18.09 4.46
CA LYS A 23 11.58 -19.35 3.70
C LYS A 23 11.14 -20.51 4.60
N LYS A 24 11.79 -20.69 5.74
CA LYS A 24 11.43 -21.73 6.71
C LYS A 24 9.99 -21.59 7.18
N VAL A 25 9.54 -20.37 7.49
CA VAL A 25 8.15 -20.12 7.91
C VAL A 25 7.17 -20.39 6.77
N ALA A 26 7.50 -19.98 5.54
CA ALA A 26 6.67 -20.24 4.37
C ALA A 26 6.52 -21.75 4.09
N GLU A 27 7.60 -22.52 4.19
CA GLU A 27 7.60 -23.99 4.04
C GLU A 27 6.69 -24.65 5.10
N VAL A 28 6.84 -24.26 6.37
CA VAL A 28 6.00 -24.78 7.46
C VAL A 28 4.53 -24.43 7.23
N ALA A 29 4.23 -23.23 6.75
CA ALA A 29 2.86 -22.81 6.44
C ALA A 29 2.27 -23.62 5.26
N CYS A 30 3.05 -23.86 4.19
CA CYS A 30 2.63 -24.69 3.07
C CYS A 30 2.28 -26.11 3.52
N LEU A 31 3.14 -26.72 4.34
CA LEU A 31 2.92 -28.06 4.89
C LEU A 31 1.69 -28.11 5.82
N SER A 32 1.53 -27.09 6.67
CA SER A 32 0.44 -27.03 7.64
C SER A 32 -0.94 -26.86 6.98
N CYS A 33 -0.99 -26.21 5.82
CA CYS A 33 -2.22 -25.95 5.08
C CYS A 33 -2.43 -26.92 3.89
N ASP A 34 -1.55 -27.90 3.69
CA ASP A 34 -1.55 -28.80 2.52
C ASP A 34 -1.65 -28.07 1.16
N ILE A 35 -0.87 -27.00 1.02
CA ILE A 35 -0.75 -26.23 -0.21
C ILE A 35 0.66 -26.33 -0.79
N LYS A 36 0.77 -26.34 -2.11
CA LYS A 36 2.07 -26.48 -2.79
C LYS A 36 2.96 -25.25 -2.65
N SER A 37 2.37 -24.05 -2.66
CA SER A 37 3.11 -22.79 -2.65
C SER A 37 2.23 -21.62 -2.25
N ILE A 38 2.83 -20.61 -1.62
CA ILE A 38 2.20 -19.31 -1.35
C ILE A 38 2.49 -18.38 -2.54
N PHE A 39 1.44 -17.89 -3.20
CA PHE A 39 1.57 -16.99 -4.36
C PHE A 39 1.63 -15.52 -3.96
N ASN A 40 0.91 -15.14 -2.92
CA ASN A 40 0.81 -13.75 -2.50
C ASN A 40 0.81 -13.67 -0.97
N VAL A 41 1.43 -12.64 -0.44
CA VAL A 41 1.47 -12.35 0.99
C VAL A 41 1.04 -10.91 1.22
N SER A 42 0.31 -10.67 2.31
CA SER A 42 0.09 -9.34 2.83
C SER A 42 1.02 -9.15 4.01
N THR A 43 1.78 -8.05 4.00
CA THR A 43 2.70 -7.72 5.08
C THR A 43 2.49 -6.28 5.51
N ASN A 44 2.77 -6.01 6.78
CA ASN A 44 2.80 -4.66 7.30
C ASN A 44 4.15 -4.01 6.97
N ILE A 45 4.12 -2.69 6.75
CA ILE A 45 5.32 -1.87 6.62
C ILE A 45 5.44 -1.04 7.90
N SER A 46 6.60 -1.09 8.54
CA SER A 46 6.92 -0.29 9.71
C SER A 46 8.13 0.57 9.39
N ASP A 47 7.92 1.88 9.25
CA ASP A 47 8.97 2.85 8.96
C ASP A 47 8.69 4.15 9.74
N PRO A 48 9.65 4.69 10.51
CA PRO A 48 9.48 5.95 11.25
C PRO A 48 9.20 7.17 10.37
N HIS A 49 9.54 7.10 9.08
CA HIS A 49 9.37 8.17 8.10
C HIS A 49 8.14 7.98 7.21
N LEU A 50 7.25 7.05 7.54
CA LEU A 50 5.96 6.90 6.86
C LEU A 50 5.14 8.19 7.00
N THR A 51 4.72 8.77 5.88
CA THR A 51 3.89 9.98 5.86
C THR A 51 2.54 9.69 5.21
N VAL A 52 1.46 10.16 5.84
CA VAL A 52 0.11 10.17 5.26
C VAL A 52 -0.22 11.60 4.87
N ILE A 53 -0.73 11.77 3.65
CA ILE A 53 -1.09 13.08 3.10
C ILE A 53 -2.56 13.00 2.69
N ASN A 54 -3.39 13.85 3.28
CA ASN A 54 -4.74 14.10 2.80
C ASN A 54 -4.68 15.16 1.71
N ARG A 55 -5.28 14.88 0.56
CA ARG A 55 -5.33 15.80 -0.57
C ARG A 55 -6.68 15.73 -1.25
N ASP A 56 -7.18 16.90 -1.59
CA ASP A 56 -8.37 17.05 -2.42
C ASP A 56 -7.95 17.20 -3.89
N GLY A 57 -8.77 16.65 -4.77
CA GLY A 57 -8.65 16.81 -6.21
C GLY A 57 -9.97 17.25 -6.80
N HIS A 58 -9.92 18.18 -7.74
CA HIS A 58 -11.10 18.66 -8.45
C HIS A 58 -11.16 18.03 -9.83
N THR A 59 -12.38 17.73 -10.28
CA THR A 59 -12.65 17.36 -11.67
C THR A 59 -13.82 18.20 -12.17
N PHE A 60 -13.75 18.63 -13.42
CA PHE A 60 -14.87 19.27 -14.07
C PHE A 60 -15.91 18.21 -14.46
N LEU A 61 -17.18 18.53 -14.24
CA LEU A 61 -18.32 17.73 -14.68
C LEU A 61 -19.00 18.47 -15.85
N PRO A 62 -18.94 17.91 -17.08
CA PRO A 62 -19.49 18.59 -18.25
C PRO A 62 -21.02 18.55 -18.31
N THR A 63 -21.63 17.60 -17.61
CA THR A 63 -23.08 17.43 -17.49
C THR A 63 -23.43 17.35 -16.00
N ASN A 64 -24.72 17.45 -15.66
CA ASN A 64 -25.20 17.23 -14.29
C ASN A 64 -25.25 15.74 -13.89
N GLU A 65 -24.53 14.86 -14.60
CA GLU A 65 -24.52 13.42 -14.37
C GLU A 65 -23.11 12.92 -14.12
N VAL A 66 -22.91 12.18 -13.02
CA VAL A 66 -21.62 11.61 -12.66
C VAL A 66 -21.44 10.26 -13.36
N SER A 67 -20.43 10.18 -14.22
CA SER A 67 -19.99 8.92 -14.83
C SER A 67 -18.79 8.30 -14.12
N GLU A 68 -18.55 7.01 -14.35
CA GLU A 68 -17.34 6.31 -13.87
C GLU A 68 -16.04 7.01 -14.33
N GLY A 69 -16.04 7.56 -15.55
CA GLY A 69 -14.93 8.34 -16.08
C GLY A 69 -14.64 9.61 -15.26
N ASN A 70 -15.68 10.27 -14.75
CA ASN A 70 -15.53 11.43 -13.85
C ASN A 70 -14.94 11.00 -12.51
N VAL A 71 -15.43 9.90 -11.92
CA VAL A 71 -14.90 9.36 -10.66
C VAL A 71 -13.42 8.98 -10.81
N LYS A 72 -13.06 8.26 -11.87
CA LYS A 72 -11.68 7.86 -12.14
C LYS A 72 -10.76 9.07 -12.31
N SER A 73 -11.25 10.13 -12.97
CA SER A 73 -10.50 11.38 -13.15
C SER A 73 -10.33 12.14 -11.83
N ALA A 74 -11.38 12.23 -11.02
CA ALA A 74 -11.31 12.83 -9.68
C ALA A 74 -10.29 12.12 -8.78
N VAL A 75 -10.34 10.78 -8.73
CA VAL A 75 -9.38 9.98 -7.96
C VAL A 75 -7.96 10.20 -8.48
N LYS A 76 -7.75 10.16 -9.80
CA LYS A 76 -6.43 10.40 -10.40
C LYS A 76 -5.88 11.80 -10.03
N ASN A 77 -6.73 12.82 -10.05
CA ASN A 77 -6.34 14.19 -9.72
C ASN A 77 -6.03 14.34 -8.22
N ALA A 78 -6.82 13.73 -7.35
CA ALA A 78 -6.62 13.77 -5.90
C ALA A 78 -5.36 12.99 -5.47
N CYS A 79 -5.12 11.82 -6.06
CA CYS A 79 -3.95 10.98 -5.78
C CYS A 79 -2.66 11.50 -6.44
N GLY A 80 -2.75 12.43 -7.39
CA GLY A 80 -1.61 13.02 -8.09
C GLY A 80 -0.78 13.93 -7.18
N ILE A 81 0.12 13.34 -6.38
CA ILE A 81 1.05 14.07 -5.54
C ILE A 81 2.44 14.18 -6.18
N PRO A 82 3.07 15.37 -6.18
CA PRO A 82 4.51 15.47 -6.44
C PRO A 82 5.24 14.59 -5.44
N THR A 83 5.84 13.51 -5.93
CA THR A 83 6.59 12.58 -5.08
C THR A 83 8.07 12.87 -5.29
N PRO A 84 8.79 13.32 -4.26
CA PRO A 84 10.25 13.47 -4.31
C PRO A 84 10.91 12.18 -4.81
N THR A 85 12.05 12.29 -5.49
CA THR A 85 12.76 11.13 -6.05
C THR A 85 13.18 10.09 -5.01
N ASN A 86 13.26 10.48 -3.74
CA ASN A 86 13.56 9.61 -2.60
C ASN A 86 12.32 9.11 -1.84
N LYS A 87 11.11 9.28 -2.38
CA LYS A 87 9.85 8.80 -1.79
C LYS A 87 9.06 7.96 -2.79
N GLN A 88 8.18 7.11 -2.27
CA GLN A 88 7.26 6.31 -3.07
C GLN A 88 5.88 6.30 -2.41
N VAL A 89 4.82 6.38 -3.23
CA VAL A 89 3.44 6.17 -2.76
C VAL A 89 3.22 4.66 -2.54
N ILE A 90 2.95 4.28 -1.30
CA ILE A 90 2.73 2.87 -0.90
C ILE A 90 1.27 2.46 -1.12
N SER A 91 0.34 3.34 -0.75
CA SER A 91 -1.11 3.10 -0.84
C SER A 91 -1.87 4.41 -0.97
N SER A 92 -3.10 4.34 -1.46
CA SER A 92 -4.03 5.47 -1.56
C SER A 92 -5.42 5.01 -1.15
N VAL A 93 -6.10 5.82 -0.35
CA VAL A 93 -7.45 5.56 0.15
C VAL A 93 -8.33 6.72 -0.25
N ILE A 94 -9.49 6.43 -0.82
CA ILE A 94 -10.49 7.43 -1.16
C ILE A 94 -11.30 7.72 0.11
N ASN A 95 -11.31 8.97 0.55
CA ASN A 95 -12.04 9.37 1.75
C ASN A 95 -13.52 9.64 1.44
N HIS A 96 -13.78 10.64 0.58
CA HIS A 96 -15.13 11.04 0.22
C HIS A 96 -15.12 11.80 -1.13
N PHE A 97 -16.31 12.00 -1.70
CA PHE A 97 -16.54 12.88 -2.84
C PHE A 97 -17.52 13.98 -2.42
N ILE A 98 -17.31 15.20 -2.93
CA ILE A 98 -18.20 16.35 -2.71
C ILE A 98 -18.68 16.84 -4.08
N LEU A 99 -19.99 17.00 -4.23
CA LEU A 99 -20.62 17.73 -5.32
C LEU A 99 -21.03 19.12 -4.81
N ASP A 100 -21.02 20.12 -5.69
CA ASP A 100 -21.58 21.45 -5.40
C ASP A 100 -21.02 22.12 -4.13
N LYS A 101 -19.70 21.98 -3.90
CA LYS A 101 -19.04 22.51 -2.69
C LYS A 101 -19.22 24.02 -2.50
N ASP A 102 -19.35 24.76 -3.60
CA ASP A 102 -19.41 26.22 -3.63
C ASP A 102 -20.78 26.77 -4.07
N SER A 103 -21.80 25.89 -4.14
CA SER A 103 -23.18 26.27 -4.50
C SER A 103 -24.02 26.69 -3.30
#